data_AF-A0A8K0NMV2-F1
#
_entry.id   AF-A0A8K0NMV2-F1
#
_cell.length_a   1.000
_cell.length_b   1.000
_cell.length_c   1.000
_cell.angle_alpha   90.00
_cell.angle_beta   90.00
_cell.angle_gamma   90.00
#
_symmetry.space_group_name_H-M   'P 1'
#
loop_
_entity.id
_entity.type
_entity.pdbx_description
1 polymer ?
#
loop_
_entity_poly.entity_id
_entity_poly.type
_entity_poly.pdbx_seq_one_letter_code
_entity_poly.pdbx_strand_id
1 'polypeptide(L)'
;MLAPVWSNNASVTGNLPQIQLALCLPTLLRSEQPMAAEMLPRFLLPRLSWARPGPVFAPRTPSPLSASQAAGNLALRWHHSTTTERTRQDAPRRPWPWAPAKSPVLSRAFHATTPRRRDHHFDTLKFVKRLQGEGFTEEQSVAMMKVLNDVIEESIQNLTRTMVLREDAAKATYTQKVDFAKLRSELLSADSTESNTTRTAHERLNNDIAKLSSRLRDEISRTQASVRLDLNLEKGRIREEAVGQELKIKETETKIEQEVAALREKLEQVKFQTLQWLMGVCTGFAALMLGAWRLLM
;
A
#
# COMPACT_ATOMS: atom_id res chain seq x y z
N MET A 1 37.72 6.98 -4.34
CA MET A 1 38.36 6.39 -5.54
C MET A 1 38.30 4.88 -5.38
N LEU A 2 37.91 4.05 -6.36
CA LEU A 2 37.14 4.25 -7.59
C LEU A 2 36.52 2.88 -7.96
N ALA A 3 35.45 2.85 -8.75
CA ALA A 3 34.62 1.66 -9.02
C ALA A 3 35.24 0.73 -10.11
N PRO A 4 34.73 -0.51 -10.30
CA PRO A 4 35.31 -1.50 -11.22
C PRO A 4 34.83 -1.39 -12.69
N VAL A 5 35.60 -2.01 -13.59
CA VAL A 5 35.57 -2.03 -15.09
C VAL A 5 36.30 -3.33 -15.50
N TRP A 6 36.00 -4.16 -16.52
CA TRP A 6 35.00 -4.31 -17.62
C TRP A 6 35.14 -5.78 -18.16
N SER A 7 34.36 -6.40 -19.06
CA SER A 7 33.06 -6.16 -19.75
C SER A 7 32.57 -7.52 -20.35
N ASN A 8 31.54 -7.50 -21.21
CA ASN A 8 31.03 -8.64 -22.01
C ASN A 8 31.79 -8.92 -23.32
N ASN A 9 31.78 -10.18 -23.79
CA ASN A 9 31.31 -10.63 -25.12
C ASN A 9 31.47 -12.17 -25.20
N ALA A 10 30.50 -13.03 -25.55
CA ALA A 10 29.49 -13.08 -26.62
C ALA A 10 29.98 -13.72 -27.94
N SER A 11 29.14 -14.61 -28.51
CA SER A 11 29.18 -15.20 -29.87
C SER A 11 30.08 -16.44 -30.13
N VAL A 12 29.77 -17.43 -31.00
CA VAL A 12 28.51 -18.05 -31.53
C VAL A 12 28.89 -19.25 -32.45
N THR A 13 27.94 -20.14 -32.82
CA THR A 13 28.07 -21.32 -33.76
C THR A 13 28.96 -22.51 -33.34
N GLY A 14 28.69 -23.78 -33.70
CA GLY A 14 27.48 -24.36 -34.33
C GLY A 14 27.55 -25.88 -34.61
N ASN A 15 26.35 -26.51 -34.69
CA ASN A 15 25.90 -27.47 -35.72
C ASN A 15 26.59 -28.85 -35.99
N LEU A 16 25.91 -29.98 -35.68
CA LEU A 16 25.25 -30.97 -36.58
C LEU A 16 24.68 -32.21 -35.78
N PRO A 17 23.90 -33.18 -36.34
CA PRO A 17 22.63 -33.57 -35.72
C PRO A 17 22.29 -35.10 -35.75
N GLN A 18 20.99 -35.40 -35.57
CA GLN A 18 20.27 -36.67 -35.88
C GLN A 18 20.50 -37.90 -34.99
N ILE A 19 19.40 -38.40 -34.40
CA ILE A 19 18.67 -39.59 -34.90
C ILE A 19 17.18 -39.39 -34.58
N GLN A 20 16.29 -39.89 -35.45
CA GLN A 20 14.83 -39.72 -35.38
C GLN A 20 14.15 -41.09 -35.42
N LEU A 21 13.15 -41.34 -34.55
CA LEU A 21 12.08 -42.33 -34.72
C LEU A 21 10.89 -41.84 -33.85
N ALA A 22 9.80 -41.33 -34.46
CA ALA A 22 8.66 -42.09 -35.00
C ALA A 22 7.81 -42.70 -33.86
N LEU A 23 6.72 -42.02 -33.46
CA LEU A 23 5.35 -42.14 -34.02
C LEU A 23 4.50 -43.22 -33.33
N CYS A 24 3.56 -42.79 -32.47
CA CYS A 24 2.26 -43.47 -32.31
C CYS A 24 1.21 -42.53 -31.68
N LEU A 25 0.15 -42.22 -32.44
CA LEU A 25 -1.16 -41.74 -31.96
C LEU A 25 -2.15 -42.91 -32.17
N PRO A 26 -3.22 -43.07 -31.35
CA PRO A 26 -4.48 -42.31 -31.55
C PRO A 26 -5.08 -41.78 -30.22
N THR A 27 -5.80 -40.66 -30.15
CA THR A 27 -7.07 -40.24 -30.81
C THR A 27 -8.33 -41.00 -30.34
N LEU A 28 -9.07 -40.40 -29.39
CA LEU A 28 -10.55 -40.23 -29.33
C LEU A 28 -10.85 -39.45 -28.02
N LEU A 29 -11.19 -38.15 -28.02
CA LEU A 29 -12.40 -37.45 -28.51
C LEU A 29 -13.56 -37.43 -27.49
N ARG A 30 -13.89 -36.23 -26.95
CA ARG A 30 -15.26 -35.63 -26.91
C ARG A 30 -15.35 -34.32 -26.08
N SER A 31 -15.80 -33.24 -26.76
CA SER A 31 -16.47 -31.99 -26.30
C SER A 31 -15.97 -31.23 -25.06
N GLU A 32 -15.53 -29.96 -25.17
CA GLU A 32 -16.31 -28.72 -25.49
C GLU A 32 -17.20 -28.17 -24.35
N GLN A 33 -16.62 -27.34 -23.47
CA GLN A 33 -16.94 -25.89 -23.26
C GLN A 33 -16.81 -25.40 -21.80
N PRO A 34 -16.31 -24.15 -21.58
CA PRO A 34 -16.19 -23.55 -20.24
C PRO A 34 -17.44 -22.75 -19.85
N MET A 35 -17.96 -22.94 -18.63
CA MET A 35 -19.03 -22.09 -18.08
C MET A 35 -18.52 -20.95 -17.19
N ALA A 36 -19.05 -19.75 -17.49
CA ALA A 36 -19.43 -18.68 -16.57
C ALA A 36 -18.53 -18.38 -15.35
N ALA A 37 -17.78 -17.28 -15.44
CA ALA A 37 -17.27 -16.57 -14.27
C ALA A 37 -18.25 -15.45 -13.87
N GLU A 38 -19.15 -15.70 -12.92
CA GLU A 38 -19.94 -14.66 -12.26
C GLU A 38 -20.36 -15.06 -10.82
N MET A 39 -20.84 -14.09 -10.04
CA MET A 39 -21.29 -14.17 -8.62
C MET A 39 -20.19 -14.18 -7.52
N LEU A 40 -19.72 -12.97 -7.19
CA LEU A 40 -19.25 -12.60 -5.84
C LEU A 40 -20.22 -11.56 -5.25
N PRO A 41 -21.01 -11.88 -4.20
CA PRO A 41 -21.95 -10.92 -3.61
C PRO A 41 -21.22 -9.90 -2.72
N ARG A 42 -21.03 -8.68 -3.22
CA ARG A 42 -20.56 -7.53 -2.43
C ARG A 42 -21.72 -6.86 -1.69
N PHE A 43 -21.94 -7.28 -0.45
CA PHE A 43 -22.72 -6.52 0.54
C PHE A 43 -21.82 -6.16 1.74
N LEU A 44 -22.17 -5.08 2.45
CA LEU A 44 -21.41 -4.43 3.53
C LEU A 44 -20.24 -3.50 3.10
N LEU A 45 -20.58 -2.35 2.48
CA LEU A 45 -19.92 -1.08 2.80
C LEU A 45 -20.98 0.04 2.91
N PRO A 46 -20.94 0.90 3.93
CA PRO A 46 -21.93 1.96 4.12
C PRO A 46 -21.70 3.15 3.18
N ARG A 47 -22.76 3.63 2.53
CA ARG A 47 -22.73 4.88 1.74
C ARG A 47 -22.78 6.09 2.68
N LEU A 48 -21.64 6.72 2.94
CA LEU A 48 -21.58 8.05 3.55
C LEU A 48 -21.74 9.12 2.45
N SER A 49 -22.98 9.54 2.19
CA SER A 49 -23.27 10.68 1.34
C SER A 49 -22.98 11.99 2.06
N TRP A 50 -21.88 12.66 1.72
CA TRP A 50 -21.65 14.05 2.12
C TRP A 50 -22.39 14.99 1.17
N ALA A 51 -23.39 15.70 1.68
CA ALA A 51 -24.12 16.73 0.97
C ALA A 51 -23.77 18.11 1.54
N ARG A 52 -23.31 19.04 0.69
CA ARG A 52 -23.39 20.49 0.89
C ARG A 52 -23.52 21.21 -0.48
N PRO A 53 -24.02 22.47 -0.51
CA PRO A 53 -24.58 23.07 -1.71
C PRO A 53 -23.54 23.83 -2.55
N GLY A 54 -23.86 24.09 -3.83
CA GLY A 54 -23.14 25.05 -4.68
C GLY A 54 -23.59 26.51 -4.44
N PRO A 55 -23.48 27.42 -5.41
CA PRO A 55 -22.77 27.34 -6.70
C PRO A 55 -21.58 28.32 -6.80
N VAL A 56 -20.69 28.16 -7.78
CA VAL A 56 -19.61 29.13 -8.05
C VAL A 56 -19.61 29.55 -9.52
N PHE A 57 -19.49 30.86 -9.73
CA PHE A 57 -19.39 31.54 -11.02
C PHE A 57 -18.20 31.06 -11.87
N ALA A 58 -18.40 30.99 -13.19
CA ALA A 58 -17.32 30.81 -14.16
C ALA A 58 -16.85 32.17 -14.72
N PRO A 59 -15.54 32.42 -14.84
CA PRO A 59 -14.98 33.40 -15.77
C PRO A 59 -14.27 32.72 -16.96
N ARG A 60 -14.26 33.42 -18.10
CA ARG A 60 -13.81 32.94 -19.42
C ARG A 60 -12.28 32.85 -19.50
N THR A 61 -11.78 31.86 -20.25
CA THR A 61 -10.39 31.82 -20.74
C THR A 61 -10.20 32.71 -21.97
N PRO A 62 -9.01 33.29 -22.16
CA PRO A 62 -8.51 33.72 -23.46
C PRO A 62 -7.36 32.83 -23.97
N SER A 63 -7.30 32.66 -25.28
CA SER A 63 -6.32 31.82 -26.02
C SER A 63 -4.90 32.42 -26.05
N PRO A 64 -3.84 31.61 -26.26
CA PRO A 64 -2.49 32.11 -26.44
C PRO A 64 -2.27 32.65 -27.87
N LEU A 65 -1.53 33.76 -27.99
CA LEU A 65 -0.96 34.23 -29.25
C LEU A 65 0.51 33.81 -29.35
N SER A 66 0.88 33.29 -30.51
CA SER A 66 2.26 32.96 -30.88
C SER A 66 3.05 34.20 -31.28
N ALA A 67 4.34 34.23 -30.94
CA ALA A 67 5.32 35.17 -31.50
C ALA A 67 6.59 34.38 -31.86
N SER A 68 7.16 34.67 -33.02
CA SER A 68 8.18 33.85 -33.67
C SER A 68 9.61 34.19 -33.26
N GLN A 69 10.51 33.28 -33.60
CA GLN A 69 11.96 33.44 -33.52
C GLN A 69 12.47 34.63 -34.35
N ALA A 70 13.59 35.23 -33.91
CA ALA A 70 14.59 35.81 -34.79
C ALA A 70 15.97 35.60 -34.16
N ALA A 71 16.91 35.03 -34.91
CA ALA A 71 18.28 34.77 -34.48
C ALA A 71 19.23 35.90 -34.90
N GLY A 72 20.37 36.03 -34.23
CA GLY A 72 21.40 37.02 -34.58
C GLY A 72 22.62 36.94 -33.67
N ASN A 73 23.62 36.15 -34.06
CA ASN A 73 24.87 36.01 -33.32
C ASN A 73 25.72 37.28 -33.37
N LEU A 74 26.44 37.59 -32.28
CA LEU A 74 27.82 38.05 -32.41
C LEU A 74 28.64 37.63 -31.18
N ALA A 75 29.75 36.92 -31.40
CA ALA A 75 30.66 36.47 -30.35
C ALA A 75 32.11 36.71 -30.76
N LEU A 76 32.82 37.53 -29.98
CA LEU A 76 34.28 37.68 -29.90
C LEU A 76 34.56 37.96 -28.41
N ARG A 77 35.18 37.06 -27.61
CA ARG A 77 36.58 36.59 -27.65
C ARG A 77 37.53 37.81 -27.47
N TRP A 78 38.35 37.91 -26.42
CA TRP A 78 39.40 36.98 -25.99
C TRP A 78 39.54 36.81 -24.44
N HIS A 79 40.67 36.26 -24.00
CA HIS A 79 40.77 35.31 -22.88
C HIS A 79 42.22 35.32 -22.33
N HIS A 80 42.42 35.43 -21.00
CA HIS A 80 43.70 35.25 -20.24
C HIS A 80 44.91 36.14 -20.67
N SER A 81 45.99 36.36 -19.91
CA SER A 81 46.48 36.03 -18.55
C SER A 81 47.58 37.09 -18.20
N THR A 82 48.05 37.33 -16.96
CA THR A 82 48.95 36.47 -16.16
C THR A 82 49.23 37.11 -14.78
N THR A 83 49.62 36.26 -13.82
CA THR A 83 50.28 36.55 -12.53
C THR A 83 51.50 37.48 -12.64
N THR A 84 51.83 38.28 -11.61
CA THR A 84 53.12 38.25 -10.84
C THR A 84 53.34 39.49 -9.92
N GLU A 85 53.64 39.20 -8.64
CA GLU A 85 54.31 40.00 -7.58
C GLU A 85 53.82 41.42 -7.17
N ARG A 86 53.48 41.65 -5.88
CA ARG A 86 54.32 41.94 -4.68
C ARG A 86 54.69 43.44 -4.62
N THR A 87 54.36 44.21 -3.59
CA THR A 87 54.99 44.11 -2.25
C THR A 87 54.34 45.09 -1.24
N ARG A 88 54.01 44.64 0.00
CA ARG A 88 53.70 45.43 1.23
C ARG A 88 52.50 46.40 1.13
N GLN A 89 51.82 46.88 2.17
CA GLN A 89 51.73 46.74 3.65
C GLN A 89 50.26 47.18 3.95
N ASP A 90 49.43 46.71 4.89
CA ASP A 90 49.59 46.41 6.31
C ASP A 90 48.40 45.56 6.82
N ALA A 91 48.54 44.96 8.01
CA ALA A 91 47.43 44.50 8.86
C ALA A 91 47.09 45.61 9.90
N PRO A 92 45.92 45.67 10.58
CA PRO A 92 45.12 44.51 10.99
C PRO A 92 43.58 44.74 11.07
N ARG A 93 42.90 43.85 11.83
CA ARG A 93 41.54 43.89 12.42
C ARG A 93 40.46 43.07 11.70
N ARG A 94 40.23 41.88 12.27
CA ARG A 94 39.07 41.01 12.04
C ARG A 94 37.80 41.66 12.61
N PRO A 95 36.68 41.77 11.86
CA PRO A 95 35.36 41.93 12.44
C PRO A 95 34.86 40.60 13.05
N TRP A 96 34.05 40.68 14.10
CA TRP A 96 33.53 39.50 14.80
C TRP A 96 32.47 38.72 14.00
N PRO A 97 32.39 37.38 14.13
CA PRO A 97 31.43 36.54 13.42
C PRO A 97 30.05 36.49 14.11
N TRP A 98 29.41 37.64 14.31
CA TRP A 98 27.95 37.71 14.59
C TRP A 98 27.38 39.09 14.23
N ALA A 99 27.36 39.43 12.94
CA ALA A 99 26.49 40.50 12.44
C ALA A 99 25.23 39.86 11.85
N PRO A 100 24.03 40.03 12.43
CA PRO A 100 22.82 39.59 11.76
C PRO A 100 22.66 40.42 10.48
N ALA A 101 22.61 39.74 9.33
CA ALA A 101 22.40 40.39 8.05
C ALA A 101 21.09 41.18 8.10
N LYS A 102 21.19 42.52 8.00
CA LYS A 102 20.02 43.41 8.01
C LYS A 102 19.23 43.19 6.71
N SER A 103 18.28 42.25 6.75
CA SER A 103 17.40 41.98 5.63
C SER A 103 16.59 43.24 5.28
N PRO A 104 16.56 43.70 4.02
CA PRO A 104 15.89 44.94 3.63
C PRO A 104 14.35 44.87 3.69
N VAL A 105 13.79 43.74 4.16
CA VAL A 105 12.35 43.43 4.10
C VAL A 105 11.55 44.04 5.28
N LEU A 106 12.23 44.43 6.38
CA LEU A 106 11.58 44.91 7.61
C LEU A 106 11.39 46.44 7.69
N SER A 107 11.81 47.21 6.68
CA SER A 107 11.61 48.67 6.65
C SER A 107 10.30 49.11 5.99
N ARG A 108 9.41 48.17 5.61
CA ARG A 108 8.08 48.50 5.08
C ARG A 108 7.17 48.90 6.24
N ALA A 109 7.28 50.16 6.66
CA ALA A 109 6.36 50.76 7.60
C ALA A 109 4.94 50.74 7.02
N PHE A 110 4.07 49.90 7.58
CA PHE A 110 2.66 49.77 7.18
C PHE A 110 1.83 50.96 7.67
N HIS A 111 2.14 52.17 7.19
CA HIS A 111 1.28 53.33 7.35
C HIS A 111 0.21 53.31 6.27
N ALA A 112 -0.94 52.71 6.58
CA ALA A 112 -2.08 52.59 5.66
C ALA A 112 -2.73 53.93 5.26
N THR A 113 -2.32 55.05 5.88
CA THR A 113 -2.78 56.40 5.56
C THR A 113 -1.63 57.40 5.72
N THR A 114 -1.35 58.16 4.64
CA THR A 114 -0.47 59.32 4.70
C THR A 114 -1.03 60.36 5.68
N PRO A 115 -0.18 61.09 6.44
CA PRO A 115 -0.64 62.14 7.35
C PRO A 115 -1.15 63.33 6.54
N ARG A 116 -2.47 63.34 6.25
CA ARG A 116 -3.14 64.44 5.56
C ARG A 116 -3.16 65.67 6.47
N ARG A 117 -2.46 66.73 6.06
CA ARG A 117 -2.50 68.05 6.72
C ARG A 117 -3.95 68.50 6.89
N ARG A 118 -4.35 68.85 8.12
CA ARG A 118 -5.72 69.27 8.48
C ARG A 118 -5.89 70.79 8.34
N ASP A 119 -5.43 71.34 7.22
CA ASP A 119 -5.34 72.79 7.01
C ASP A 119 -6.49 73.29 6.12
N HIS A 120 -7.75 73.04 6.52
CA HIS A 120 -8.97 73.58 5.90
C HIS A 120 -9.93 74.03 7.01
N HIS A 121 -9.66 75.18 7.62
CA HIS A 121 -10.65 75.84 8.48
C HIS A 121 -11.73 76.49 7.61
N PHE A 122 -12.99 76.20 7.91
CA PHE A 122 -14.11 76.75 7.15
C PHE A 122 -14.40 78.19 7.59
N ASP A 123 -13.89 79.15 6.82
CA ASP A 123 -14.04 80.59 7.08
C ASP A 123 -15.43 81.09 6.62
N THR A 124 -16.33 81.22 7.59
CA THR A 124 -17.72 81.64 7.37
C THR A 124 -17.82 83.09 6.88
N LEU A 125 -16.97 83.99 7.36
CA LEU A 125 -16.95 85.41 6.98
C LEU A 125 -16.45 85.62 5.55
N LYS A 126 -15.41 84.88 5.14
CA LYS A 126 -14.88 84.93 3.77
C LYS A 126 -15.88 84.39 2.75
N PHE A 127 -16.68 83.40 3.12
CA PHE A 127 -17.76 82.88 2.27
C PHE A 127 -18.90 83.91 2.12
N VAL A 128 -19.37 84.52 3.21
CA VAL A 128 -20.41 85.56 3.19
C VAL A 128 -19.96 86.77 2.34
N LYS A 129 -18.74 87.28 2.57
CA LYS A 129 -18.17 88.38 1.76
C LYS A 129 -18.05 88.05 0.27
N ARG A 130 -17.83 86.77 -0.07
CA ARG A 130 -17.79 86.32 -1.46
C ARG A 130 -19.17 86.34 -2.10
N LEU A 131 -20.22 85.86 -1.41
CA LEU A 131 -21.59 85.97 -1.94
C LEU A 131 -22.04 87.43 -2.10
N GLN A 132 -21.72 88.30 -1.14
CA GLN A 132 -21.97 89.74 -1.24
C GLN A 132 -21.30 90.35 -2.50
N GLY A 133 -20.07 89.95 -2.82
CA GLY A 133 -19.36 90.38 -4.03
C GLY A 133 -19.94 89.85 -5.34
N GLU A 134 -20.69 88.75 -5.31
CA GLU A 134 -21.40 88.17 -6.46
C GLU A 134 -22.86 88.69 -6.57
N GLY A 135 -23.24 89.70 -5.76
CA GLY A 135 -24.52 90.40 -5.86
C GLY A 135 -25.65 89.90 -4.93
N PHE A 136 -25.37 88.98 -4.00
CA PHE A 136 -26.36 88.55 -3.00
C PHE A 136 -26.48 89.57 -1.86
N THR A 137 -27.68 89.69 -1.26
CA THR A 137 -27.83 90.51 -0.06
C THR A 137 -27.09 89.87 1.14
N GLU A 138 -26.73 90.69 2.13
CA GLU A 138 -26.06 90.21 3.34
C GLU A 138 -26.91 89.17 4.08
N GLU A 139 -28.21 89.41 4.23
CA GLU A 139 -29.16 88.49 4.87
C GLU A 139 -29.24 87.14 4.16
N GLN A 140 -29.32 87.14 2.82
CA GLN A 140 -29.32 85.92 2.00
C GLN A 140 -28.00 85.15 2.12
N SER A 141 -26.88 85.88 2.13
CA SER A 141 -25.54 85.30 2.26
C SER A 141 -25.34 84.63 3.62
N VAL A 142 -25.83 85.27 4.69
CA VAL A 142 -25.82 84.73 6.07
C VAL A 142 -26.79 83.55 6.23
N ALA A 143 -27.96 83.58 5.57
CA ALA A 143 -28.90 82.46 5.59
C ALA A 143 -28.31 81.22 4.89
N MET A 144 -27.71 81.38 3.70
CA MET A 144 -27.07 80.29 2.96
C MET A 144 -25.89 79.68 3.74
N MET A 145 -25.12 80.52 4.44
CA MET A 145 -24.05 80.09 5.33
C MET A 145 -24.54 79.17 6.46
N LYS A 146 -25.69 79.47 7.08
CA LYS A 146 -26.28 78.63 8.14
C LYS A 146 -26.65 77.25 7.62
N VAL A 147 -27.39 77.17 6.50
CA VAL A 147 -27.78 75.90 5.88
C VAL A 147 -26.57 75.05 5.50
N LEU A 148 -25.49 75.67 5.00
CA LEU A 148 -24.26 74.95 4.68
C LEU A 148 -23.57 74.44 5.95
N ASN A 149 -23.61 75.18 7.06
CA ASN A 149 -23.07 74.75 8.34
C ASN A 149 -23.79 73.49 8.85
N ASP A 150 -25.13 73.49 8.80
CA ASP A 150 -25.97 72.35 9.22
C ASP A 150 -25.65 71.07 8.41
N VAL A 151 -25.53 71.20 7.08
CA VAL A 151 -25.17 70.08 6.18
C VAL A 151 -23.74 69.59 6.41
N ILE A 152 -22.79 70.49 6.71
CA ILE A 152 -21.41 70.12 7.03
C ILE A 152 -21.35 69.38 8.37
N GLU A 153 -22.08 69.84 9.38
CA GLU A 153 -22.14 69.20 10.70
C GLU A 153 -22.75 67.79 10.61
N GLU A 154 -23.88 67.63 9.90
CA GLU A 154 -24.48 66.31 9.64
C GLU A 154 -23.49 65.38 8.89
N SER A 155 -22.79 65.91 7.88
CA SER A 155 -21.79 65.16 7.11
C SER A 155 -20.61 64.70 7.98
N ILE A 156 -20.08 65.59 8.84
CA ILE A 156 -18.98 65.28 9.77
C ILE A 156 -19.42 64.23 10.79
N GLN A 157 -20.63 64.32 11.34
CA GLN A 157 -21.17 63.31 12.26
C GLN A 157 -21.35 61.96 11.58
N ASN A 158 -21.89 61.93 10.35
CA ASN A 158 -22.07 60.70 9.59
C ASN A 158 -20.73 60.01 9.24
N LEU A 159 -19.72 60.79 8.82
CA LEU A 159 -18.36 60.29 8.60
C LEU A 159 -17.75 59.76 9.90
N THR A 160 -17.86 60.52 10.99
CA THR A 160 -17.25 60.15 12.29
C THR A 160 -17.88 58.87 12.87
N ARG A 161 -19.18 58.62 12.66
CA ARG A 161 -19.86 57.36 13.06
C ARG A 161 -19.28 56.10 12.41
N THR A 162 -18.65 56.21 11.23
CA THR A 162 -18.06 55.06 10.52
C THR A 162 -16.53 54.98 10.64
N MET A 163 -15.90 55.99 11.24
CA MET A 163 -14.46 56.02 11.49
C MET A 163 -14.13 55.41 12.85
N VAL A 164 -13.03 54.65 12.91
CA VAL A 164 -12.51 54.06 14.15
C VAL A 164 -11.29 54.85 14.61
N LEU A 165 -11.20 55.13 15.92
CA LEU A 165 -10.01 55.79 16.47
C LEU A 165 -8.77 54.90 16.27
N ARG A 166 -7.63 55.52 15.95
CA ARG A 166 -6.38 54.79 15.68
C ARG A 166 -5.91 53.96 16.88
N GLU A 167 -6.23 54.40 18.10
CA GLU A 167 -5.94 53.64 19.32
C GLU A 167 -6.76 52.34 19.41
N ASP A 168 -8.05 52.36 19.07
CA ASP A 168 -8.92 51.18 19.15
C ASP A 168 -8.66 50.21 18.01
N ALA A 169 -8.37 50.74 16.82
CA ALA A 169 -7.84 49.94 15.71
C ALA A 169 -6.51 49.25 16.08
N ALA A 170 -5.62 49.94 16.80
CA ALA A 170 -4.36 49.37 17.28
C ALA A 170 -4.57 48.31 18.38
N LYS A 171 -5.45 48.57 19.36
CA LYS A 171 -5.86 47.62 20.41
C LYS A 171 -6.44 46.34 19.78
N ALA A 172 -7.40 46.47 18.86
CA ALA A 172 -8.01 45.33 18.16
C ALA A 172 -7.00 44.55 17.30
N THR A 173 -6.06 45.24 16.65
CA THR A 173 -4.97 44.58 15.92
C THR A 173 -4.01 43.84 16.87
N TYR A 174 -3.79 44.36 18.08
CA TYR A 174 -2.95 43.72 19.09
C TYR A 174 -3.61 42.47 19.67
N THR A 175 -4.89 42.52 20.05
CA THR A 175 -5.62 41.34 20.55
C THR A 175 -5.64 40.24 19.51
N GLN A 176 -6.01 40.54 18.26
CA GLN A 176 -5.96 39.58 17.15
C GLN A 176 -4.58 38.89 17.01
N LYS A 177 -3.47 39.64 17.12
CA LYS A 177 -2.12 39.07 17.05
C LYS A 177 -1.80 38.13 18.22
N VAL A 178 -2.24 38.47 19.43
CA VAL A 178 -2.10 37.60 20.61
C VAL A 178 -2.95 36.34 20.45
N ASP A 179 -4.19 36.48 19.97
CA ASP A 179 -5.09 35.35 19.72
C ASP A 179 -4.53 34.41 18.64
N PHE A 180 -4.01 34.94 17.53
CA PHE A 180 -3.33 34.12 16.52
C PHE A 180 -2.06 33.42 17.05
N ALA A 181 -1.29 34.07 17.93
CA ALA A 181 -0.13 33.45 18.56
C ALA A 181 -0.54 32.31 19.51
N LYS A 182 -1.61 32.51 20.30
CA LYS A 182 -2.19 31.51 21.19
C LYS A 182 -2.75 30.32 20.43
N LEU A 183 -3.62 30.56 19.43
CA LEU A 183 -4.19 29.52 18.58
C LEU A 183 -3.11 28.71 17.86
N ARG A 184 -2.03 29.35 17.40
CA ARG A 184 -0.88 28.65 16.82
C ARG A 184 -0.17 27.75 17.83
N SER A 185 0.00 28.21 19.07
CA SER A 185 0.61 27.40 20.13
C SER A 185 -0.26 26.20 20.52
N GLU A 186 -1.58 26.41 20.64
CA GLU A 186 -2.55 25.36 20.93
C GLU A 186 -2.61 24.33 19.79
N LEU A 187 -2.64 24.78 18.52
CA LEU A 187 -2.61 23.92 17.35
C LEU A 187 -1.34 23.05 17.30
N LEU A 188 -0.15 23.65 17.49
CA LEU A 188 1.11 22.90 17.49
C LEU A 188 1.20 21.91 18.66
N SER A 189 0.64 22.26 19.81
CA SER A 189 0.57 21.36 20.96
C SER A 189 -0.40 20.18 20.72
N ALA A 190 -1.55 20.45 20.10
CA ALA A 190 -2.54 19.43 19.76
C ALA A 190 -2.01 18.48 18.68
N ASP A 191 -1.46 19.02 17.59
CA ASP A 191 -0.85 18.26 16.47
C ASP A 191 0.30 17.36 16.96
N SER A 192 1.21 17.89 17.78
CA SER A 192 2.27 17.08 18.40
C SER A 192 1.71 15.99 19.32
N THR A 193 0.63 16.27 20.06
CA THR A 193 0.00 15.27 20.94
C THR A 193 -0.67 14.16 20.14
N GLU A 194 -1.43 14.51 19.10
CA GLU A 194 -2.10 13.56 18.20
C GLU A 194 -1.09 12.73 17.38
N SER A 195 -0.01 13.35 16.89
CA SER A 195 1.09 12.65 16.22
C SER A 195 1.76 11.63 17.16
N ASN A 196 1.97 11.98 18.43
CA ASN A 196 2.55 11.08 19.42
C ASN A 196 1.59 9.93 19.83
N THR A 197 0.29 10.19 19.98
CA THR A 197 -0.69 9.14 20.33
C THR A 197 -0.92 8.17 19.17
N THR A 198 -1.06 8.67 17.94
CA THR A 198 -1.18 7.85 16.72
C THR A 198 0.07 7.01 16.50
N ARG A 199 1.28 7.59 16.62
CA ARG A 199 2.54 6.85 16.57
C ARG A 199 2.62 5.75 17.63
N THR A 200 2.27 6.06 18.88
CA THR A 200 2.25 5.08 19.98
C THR A 200 1.27 3.94 19.70
N ALA A 201 0.10 4.24 19.13
CA ALA A 201 -0.88 3.24 18.73
C ALA A 201 -0.37 2.36 17.58
N HIS A 202 0.28 2.95 16.57
CA HIS A 202 0.92 2.20 15.48
C HIS A 202 2.03 1.28 15.97
N GLU A 203 2.91 1.74 16.86
CA GLU A 203 3.99 0.92 17.43
C GLU A 203 3.41 -0.25 18.26
N ARG A 204 2.34 -0.04 19.04
CA ARG A 204 1.62 -1.11 19.76
C ARG A 204 1.00 -2.13 18.81
N LEU A 205 0.23 -1.69 17.81
CA LEU A 205 -0.40 -2.57 16.83
C LEU A 205 0.64 -3.39 16.04
N ASN A 206 1.77 -2.79 15.67
CA ASN A 206 2.85 -3.50 14.98
C ASN A 206 3.48 -4.60 15.87
N ASN A 207 3.65 -4.33 17.17
CA ASN A 207 4.11 -5.34 18.13
C ASN A 207 3.10 -6.48 18.31
N ASP A 208 1.79 -6.18 18.36
CA ASP A 208 0.74 -7.19 18.44
C ASP A 208 0.66 -8.04 17.16
N ILE A 209 0.81 -7.43 15.98
CA ILE A 209 0.91 -8.14 14.69
C ILE A 209 2.11 -9.09 14.68
N ALA A 210 3.29 -8.63 15.12
CA ALA A 210 4.49 -9.47 15.19
C ALA A 210 4.30 -10.66 16.16
N LYS A 211 3.70 -10.41 17.33
CA LYS A 211 3.39 -11.41 18.35
C LYS A 211 2.36 -12.45 17.87
N LEU A 212 1.31 -12.01 17.19
CA LEU A 212 0.32 -12.90 16.58
C LEU A 212 0.94 -13.72 15.42
N SER A 213 1.78 -13.10 14.59
CA SER A 213 2.47 -13.80 13.51
C SER A 213 3.41 -14.88 14.03
N SER A 214 4.15 -14.62 15.13
CA SER A 214 4.96 -15.66 15.79
C SER A 214 4.09 -16.80 16.30
N ARG A 215 3.04 -16.51 17.07
CA ARG A 215 2.13 -17.53 17.63
C ARG A 215 1.51 -18.41 16.56
N LEU A 216 1.04 -17.82 15.45
CA LEU A 216 0.49 -18.56 14.32
C LEU A 216 1.55 -19.46 13.67
N ARG A 217 2.80 -19.00 13.52
CA ARG A 217 3.90 -19.85 13.01
C ARG A 217 4.22 -21.00 13.97
N ASP A 218 4.19 -20.75 15.28
CA ASP A 218 4.44 -21.77 16.31
C ASP A 218 3.32 -22.83 16.33
N GLU A 219 2.06 -22.41 16.21
CA GLU A 219 0.89 -23.28 16.12
C GLU A 219 0.87 -24.08 14.79
N ILE A 220 1.17 -23.45 13.65
CA ILE A 220 1.32 -24.14 12.37
C ILE A 220 2.46 -25.16 12.42
N SER A 221 3.60 -24.82 13.02
CA SER A 221 4.74 -25.74 13.17
C SER A 221 4.40 -26.92 14.08
N ARG A 222 3.68 -26.67 15.19
CA ARG A 222 3.22 -27.70 16.13
C ARG A 222 2.19 -28.64 15.50
N THR A 223 1.17 -28.09 14.83
CA THR A 223 0.15 -28.88 14.12
C THR A 223 0.75 -29.68 12.98
N GLN A 224 1.67 -29.10 12.20
CA GLN A 224 2.40 -29.81 11.15
C GLN A 224 3.26 -30.96 11.73
N ALA A 225 3.93 -30.76 12.87
CA ALA A 225 4.66 -31.83 13.55
C ALA A 225 3.72 -32.93 14.06
N SER A 226 2.57 -32.56 14.62
CA SER A 226 1.53 -33.50 15.07
C SER A 226 0.99 -34.36 13.92
N VAL A 227 0.65 -33.74 12.78
CA VAL A 227 0.16 -34.46 11.59
C VAL A 227 1.24 -35.36 10.99
N ARG A 228 2.51 -34.94 11.00
CA ARG A 228 3.62 -35.81 10.58
C ARG A 228 3.79 -37.02 11.49
N LEU A 229 3.65 -36.85 12.80
CA LEU A 229 3.70 -37.97 13.75
C LEU A 229 2.52 -38.91 13.54
N ASP A 230 1.30 -38.38 13.45
CA ASP A 230 0.07 -39.13 13.22
C ASP A 230 0.16 -40.00 11.94
N LEU A 231 0.55 -39.40 10.81
CA LEU A 231 0.78 -40.13 9.56
C LEU A 231 1.91 -41.17 9.64
N ASN A 232 2.90 -40.99 10.52
CA ASN A 232 3.98 -41.96 10.71
C ASN A 232 3.54 -43.13 11.61
N LEU A 233 2.76 -42.86 12.66
CA LEU A 233 2.14 -43.89 13.50
C LEU A 233 1.13 -44.72 12.68
N GLU A 234 0.30 -44.07 11.87
CA GLU A 234 -0.67 -44.74 11.01
C GLU A 234 0.01 -45.60 9.93
N LYS A 235 1.11 -45.13 9.33
CA LYS A 235 1.96 -45.98 8.46
C LYS A 235 2.56 -47.17 9.21
N GLY A 236 2.94 -46.97 10.47
CA GLY A 236 3.38 -48.05 11.36
C GLY A 236 2.29 -49.09 11.55
N ARG A 237 1.09 -48.65 11.95
CA ARG A 237 -0.10 -49.49 12.15
C ARG A 237 -0.48 -50.26 10.89
N ILE A 238 -0.56 -49.60 9.73
CA ILE A 238 -0.85 -50.26 8.44
C ILE A 238 0.20 -51.33 8.12
N ARG A 239 1.48 -51.08 8.43
CA ARG A 239 2.55 -52.07 8.23
C ARG A 239 2.45 -53.25 9.20
N GLU A 240 2.13 -53.01 10.47
CA GLU A 240 1.91 -54.05 11.47
C GLU A 240 0.70 -54.92 11.13
N GLU A 241 -0.39 -54.30 10.66
CA GLU A 241 -1.58 -55.00 10.16
C GLU A 241 -1.28 -55.84 8.91
N ALA A 242 -0.51 -55.30 7.95
CA ALA A 242 -0.08 -56.04 6.76
C ALA A 242 0.80 -57.26 7.11
N VAL A 243 1.77 -57.09 8.02
CA VAL A 243 2.60 -58.22 8.52
C VAL A 243 1.75 -59.23 9.29
N GLY A 244 0.78 -58.77 10.08
CA GLY A 244 -0.17 -59.64 10.78
C GLY A 244 -1.08 -60.42 9.84
N GLN A 245 -1.45 -59.87 8.68
CA GLN A 245 -2.14 -60.60 7.62
C GLN A 245 -1.21 -61.60 6.92
N GLU A 246 0.03 -61.22 6.61
CA GLU A 246 1.02 -62.10 5.99
C GLU A 246 1.32 -63.35 6.86
N LEU A 247 1.43 -63.17 8.18
CA LEU A 247 1.58 -64.29 9.12
C LEU A 247 0.36 -65.23 9.12
N LYS A 248 -0.86 -64.68 9.16
CA LYS A 248 -2.09 -65.48 9.08
C LYS A 248 -2.19 -66.27 7.77
N ILE A 249 -1.76 -65.68 6.66
CA ILE A 249 -1.70 -66.37 5.36
C ILE A 249 -0.74 -67.56 5.44
N LYS A 250 0.47 -67.37 5.98
CA LYS A 250 1.47 -68.45 6.17
C LYS A 250 0.99 -69.56 7.13
N GLU A 251 0.28 -69.20 8.20
CA GLU A 251 -0.38 -70.17 9.09
C GLU A 251 -1.47 -70.98 8.36
N THR A 252 -2.23 -70.37 7.44
CA THR A 252 -3.21 -71.11 6.63
C THR A 252 -2.55 -71.94 5.53
N GLU A 253 -1.49 -71.44 4.91
CA GLU A 253 -0.70 -72.14 3.88
C GLU A 253 -0.09 -73.44 4.45
N THR A 254 0.58 -73.36 5.60
CA THR A 254 1.13 -74.54 6.29
C THR A 254 0.06 -75.52 6.76
N LYS A 255 -1.14 -75.06 7.16
CA LYS A 255 -2.29 -75.95 7.44
C LYS A 255 -2.78 -76.66 6.19
N ILE A 256 -2.87 -75.96 5.06
CA ILE A 256 -3.24 -76.57 3.77
C ILE A 256 -2.20 -77.63 3.36
N GLU A 257 -0.91 -77.35 3.49
CA GLU A 257 0.15 -78.33 3.22
C GLU A 257 0.02 -79.59 4.11
N GLN A 258 -0.29 -79.42 5.40
CA GLN A 258 -0.54 -80.54 6.33
C GLN A 258 -1.78 -81.34 5.95
N GLU A 259 -2.89 -80.68 5.60
CA GLU A 259 -4.12 -81.35 5.14
C GLU A 259 -3.88 -82.10 3.82
N VAL A 260 -3.13 -81.51 2.88
CA VAL A 260 -2.74 -82.15 1.62
C VAL A 260 -1.84 -83.37 1.86
N ALA A 261 -0.88 -83.29 2.79
CA ALA A 261 -0.05 -84.43 3.16
C ALA A 261 -0.87 -85.56 3.80
N ALA A 262 -1.80 -85.23 4.72
CA ALA A 262 -2.69 -86.21 5.34
C ALA A 262 -3.69 -86.83 4.34
N LEU A 263 -4.18 -86.06 3.37
CA LEU A 263 -5.00 -86.57 2.27
C LEU A 263 -4.21 -87.49 1.35
N ARG A 264 -2.93 -87.19 1.09
CA ARG A 264 -2.04 -88.04 0.31
C ARG A 264 -1.75 -89.37 1.02
N GLU A 265 -1.48 -89.34 2.33
CA GLU A 265 -1.30 -90.55 3.14
C GLU A 265 -2.56 -91.43 3.10
N LYS A 266 -3.75 -90.85 3.30
CA LYS A 266 -5.03 -91.56 3.16
C LYS A 266 -5.23 -92.14 1.76
N LEU A 267 -4.84 -91.42 0.70
CA LEU A 267 -4.90 -91.93 -0.67
C LEU A 267 -3.96 -93.12 -0.88
N GLU A 268 -2.75 -93.08 -0.34
CA GLU A 268 -1.77 -94.18 -0.40
C GLU A 268 -2.28 -95.39 0.40
N GLN A 269 -2.83 -95.18 1.61
CA GLN A 269 -3.50 -96.22 2.39
C GLN A 269 -4.68 -96.88 1.64
N VAL A 270 -5.55 -96.08 1.02
CA VAL A 270 -6.68 -96.59 0.21
C VAL A 270 -6.17 -97.42 -0.97
N LYS A 271 -5.12 -96.97 -1.67
CA LYS A 271 -4.48 -97.76 -2.75
C LYS A 271 -3.98 -99.12 -2.25
N PHE A 272 -3.27 -99.16 -1.12
CA PHE A 272 -2.81 -100.42 -0.53
C PHE A 272 -3.98 -101.34 -0.13
N GLN A 273 -5.04 -100.78 0.45
CA GLN A 273 -6.26 -101.54 0.77
C GLN A 273 -6.90 -102.12 -0.50
N THR A 274 -7.08 -101.33 -1.57
CA THR A 274 -7.63 -101.83 -2.84
C THR A 274 -6.75 -102.93 -3.46
N LEU A 275 -5.42 -102.80 -3.42
CA LEU A 275 -4.49 -103.83 -3.88
C LEU A 275 -4.61 -105.13 -3.05
N GLN A 276 -4.79 -105.03 -1.72
CA GLN A 276 -4.99 -106.18 -0.86
C GLN A 276 -6.32 -106.90 -1.15
N TRP A 277 -7.41 -106.17 -1.35
CA TRP A 277 -8.70 -106.74 -1.78
C TRP A 277 -8.60 -107.40 -3.16
N LEU A 278 -7.90 -106.78 -4.12
CA LEU A 278 -7.66 -107.34 -5.44
C LEU A 278 -6.89 -108.68 -5.35
N MET A 279 -5.80 -108.73 -4.59
CA MET A 279 -5.05 -109.97 -4.34
C MET A 279 -5.92 -111.05 -3.68
N GLY A 280 -6.78 -110.67 -2.72
CA GLY A 280 -7.74 -111.59 -2.08
C GLY A 280 -8.74 -112.18 -3.08
N VAL A 281 -9.35 -111.36 -3.93
CA VAL A 281 -10.32 -111.80 -4.95
C VAL A 281 -9.64 -112.66 -6.02
N CYS A 282 -8.46 -112.27 -6.52
CA CYS A 282 -7.71 -113.08 -7.48
C CYS A 282 -7.31 -114.44 -6.91
N THR A 283 -6.86 -114.49 -5.65
CA THR A 283 -6.50 -115.75 -4.96
C THR A 283 -7.72 -116.61 -4.72
N GLY A 284 -8.86 -116.02 -4.31
CA GLY A 284 -10.14 -116.71 -4.14
C GLY A 284 -10.66 -117.29 -5.46
N PHE A 285 -10.60 -116.54 -6.56
CA PHE A 285 -10.99 -117.02 -7.89
C PHE A 285 -10.09 -118.17 -8.38
N ALA A 286 -8.77 -118.06 -8.18
CA ALA A 286 -7.83 -119.13 -8.48
C ALA A 286 -8.12 -120.40 -7.65
N ALA A 287 -8.42 -120.25 -6.35
CA ALA A 287 -8.79 -121.37 -5.49
C ALA A 287 -10.12 -122.02 -5.91
N LEU A 288 -11.12 -121.24 -6.32
CA LEU A 288 -12.38 -121.76 -6.86
C LEU A 288 -12.18 -122.48 -8.19
N MET A 289 -11.34 -121.95 -9.09
CA MET A 289 -11.00 -122.63 -10.35
C MET A 289 -10.28 -123.96 -10.13
N LEU A 290 -9.32 -124.01 -9.20
CA LEU A 290 -8.65 -125.26 -8.81
C LEU A 290 -9.63 -126.24 -8.12
N GLY A 291 -10.55 -125.73 -7.30
CA GLY A 291 -11.59 -126.53 -6.66
C GLY A 291 -12.59 -127.12 -7.66
N ALA A 292 -13.03 -126.33 -8.65
CA ALA A 292 -13.91 -126.78 -9.73
C ALA A 292 -13.21 -127.79 -10.65
N TRP A 293 -11.94 -127.55 -11.01
CA TRP A 293 -11.13 -128.52 -11.77
C TRP A 293 -11.02 -129.86 -11.04
N ARG A 294 -10.84 -129.84 -9.71
CA ARG A 294 -10.79 -131.02 -8.85
C ARG A 294 -12.15 -131.72 -8.66
N LEU A 295 -13.26 -131.05 -8.94
CA LEU A 295 -14.62 -131.62 -8.89
C LEU A 295 -15.11 -132.14 -10.25
N LEU A 296 -14.42 -131.77 -11.33
CA LEU A 296 -14.74 -132.17 -12.72
C LEU A 296 -13.91 -133.37 -13.21
N MET A 297 -12.83 -133.73 -12.50
CA MET A 297 -12.02 -134.94 -12.72
C MET A 297 -12.28 -135.98 -11.63
#